data_AF-A0A2A5VTH9-F1
#
_entry.id   AF-A0A2A5VTH9-F1
#
_cell.length_a   1.000
_cell.length_b   1.000
_cell.length_c   1.000
_cell.angle_alpha   90.00
_cell.angle_beta   90.00
_cell.angle_gamma   90.00
#
_symmetry.space_group_name_H-M   'P 1'
#
loop_
_entity.id
_entity.type
_entity.pdbx_description
1 polymer ?
#
loop_
_entity_poly.entity_id
_entity_poly.type
_entity_poly.pdbx_seq_one_letter_code
_entity_poly.pdbx_strand_id
1 'polypeptide(L)'
;MSKKRVLGRGLDDLLAQHDQDLPFLDAYGPSIGETEGLPPGTGSDAVEQLMEAISRLLLAEGHQGTQLITTEAKENGVHLSFQSGGDKLPLVPSDLGAPGFEDGNLSSDRSHATVTIVQWGIPARRLIERLCEHWSG
;
A
#
# COMPACT_ATOMS: atom_id res chain seq x y z
N MET A 1 56.94 -4.22 10.01
CA MET A 1 55.73 -4.92 10.47
C MET A 1 54.69 -3.89 10.90
N SER A 2 53.66 -3.66 10.09
CA SER A 2 52.63 -2.64 10.35
C SER A 2 51.55 -3.18 11.29
N LYS A 3 51.33 -2.49 12.42
CA LYS A 3 50.27 -2.82 13.39
C LYS A 3 48.89 -2.49 12.79
N LYS A 4 48.06 -3.52 12.64
CA LYS A 4 46.65 -3.44 12.22
C LYS A 4 45.85 -2.81 13.37
N ARG A 5 45.22 -1.65 13.16
CA ARG A 5 44.34 -1.00 14.15
C ARG A 5 42.98 -1.72 14.14
N VAL A 6 42.56 -2.20 15.30
CA VAL A 6 41.29 -2.90 15.53
C VAL A 6 40.17 -1.85 15.60
N LEU A 7 39.26 -1.87 14.60
CA LEU A 7 38.06 -1.03 14.48
C LEU A 7 36.84 -1.60 15.23
N GLY A 8 37.06 -2.41 16.27
CA GLY A 8 36.01 -3.26 16.87
C GLY A 8 35.51 -2.83 18.25
N ARG A 9 35.86 -1.65 18.76
CA ARG A 9 35.49 -1.23 20.14
C ARG A 9 34.51 -0.07 20.23
N GLY A 10 34.11 0.53 19.11
CA GLY A 10 33.19 1.68 19.11
C GLY A 10 31.76 1.35 18.71
N LEU A 11 31.56 0.30 17.90
CA LEU A 11 30.22 -0.09 17.43
C LEU A 11 29.41 -0.80 18.50
N ASP A 12 30.03 -1.74 19.24
CA ASP A 12 29.34 -2.48 20.30
C ASP A 12 28.89 -1.54 21.45
N ASP A 13 29.71 -0.55 21.82
CA ASP A 13 29.34 0.47 22.82
C ASP A 13 28.23 1.42 22.32
N LEU A 14 28.18 1.71 21.01
CA LEU A 14 27.10 2.49 20.39
C LEU A 14 25.78 1.70 20.29
N LEU A 15 25.86 0.38 20.06
CA LEU A 15 24.70 -0.50 20.05
C LEU A 15 24.15 -0.73 21.46
N ALA A 16 25.03 -0.88 22.47
CA ALA A 16 24.63 -1.02 23.87
C ALA A 16 23.96 0.23 24.46
N GLN A 17 24.18 1.41 23.88
CA GLN A 17 23.51 2.66 24.28
C GLN A 17 22.11 2.84 23.70
N HIS A 18 21.73 2.05 22.69
CA HIS A 18 20.43 2.11 22.04
C HIS A 18 19.44 1.03 22.50
N ASP A 19 19.82 0.21 23.49
CA ASP A 19 18.94 -0.73 24.18
C ASP A 19 18.05 -0.03 25.23
N GLN A 20 17.65 1.21 24.92
CA GLN A 20 16.62 1.92 25.67
C GLN A 20 15.30 1.50 25.06
N ASP A 21 14.55 0.67 25.79
CA ASP A 21 13.14 0.40 25.55
C ASP A 21 12.47 1.68 25.03
N LEU A 22 11.77 1.55 23.89
CA LEU A 22 11.05 2.62 23.23
C LEU A 22 9.58 2.55 23.67
N PRO A 23 9.21 3.04 24.87
CA PRO A 23 7.81 2.98 25.34
C PRO A 23 6.86 3.82 24.49
N PHE A 24 7.39 4.63 23.55
CA PHE A 24 6.57 5.32 22.56
C PHE A 24 5.98 4.36 21.51
N LEU A 25 6.60 3.21 21.26
CA LEU A 25 6.07 2.19 20.34
C LEU A 25 4.91 1.41 21.00
N ASP A 26 4.93 1.23 22.33
CA ASP A 26 3.85 0.60 23.08
C ASP A 26 2.55 1.42 23.03
N ALA A 27 2.65 2.74 22.88
CA ALA A 27 1.50 3.64 22.78
C ALA A 27 0.73 3.52 21.45
N TYR A 28 1.33 2.91 20.42
CA TYR A 28 0.67 2.64 19.13
C TYR A 28 -0.22 1.39 19.16
N GLY A 29 -0.40 0.76 20.32
CA GLY A 29 -1.08 -0.52 20.43
C GLY A 29 -0.18 -1.66 19.91
N PRO A 30 -0.55 -2.93 20.14
CA PRO A 30 0.20 -4.03 19.56
C PRO A 30 0.36 -3.77 18.07
N SER A 31 1.59 -3.91 17.58
CA SER A 31 1.83 -3.99 16.13
C SER A 31 0.74 -4.86 15.55
N ILE A 32 0.06 -4.39 14.50
CA ILE A 32 -0.85 -5.24 13.72
C ILE A 32 0.06 -6.29 13.07
N GLY A 33 0.36 -7.33 13.84
CA GLY A 33 1.47 -8.26 13.65
C GLY A 33 1.28 -9.52 14.49
N GLU A 34 0.05 -9.75 14.95
CA GLU A 34 -0.41 -11.06 15.43
C GLU A 34 -1.73 -11.40 14.72
N THR A 35 -1.71 -11.37 13.39
CA THR A 35 -2.50 -12.35 12.64
C THR A 35 -1.57 -13.54 12.42
N GLU A 36 -1.91 -14.70 12.99
CA GLU A 36 -1.22 -15.95 12.68
C GLU A 36 -1.14 -16.12 11.15
N GLY A 37 0.08 -16.05 10.61
CA GLY A 37 0.36 -16.37 9.21
C GLY A 37 0.85 -15.22 8.35
N LEU A 38 2.05 -14.70 8.65
CA LEU A 38 3.18 -14.43 7.73
C LEU A 38 3.94 -13.16 8.16
N PRO A 39 5.29 -13.16 8.13
CA PRO A 39 6.02 -11.91 8.07
C PRO A 39 5.66 -11.24 6.73
N PRO A 40 5.50 -9.91 6.64
CA PRO A 40 5.52 -9.25 5.34
C PRO A 40 6.92 -9.42 4.79
N GLY A 41 7.08 -10.47 3.99
CA GLY A 41 8.18 -10.57 3.07
C GLY A 41 8.15 -9.31 2.21
N THR A 42 9.32 -8.86 1.78
CA THR A 42 9.51 -7.77 0.82
C THR A 42 9.00 -8.14 -0.58
N GLY A 43 7.82 -8.75 -0.68
CA GLY A 43 7.23 -9.33 -1.89
C GLY A 43 5.75 -8.99 -2.01
N SER A 44 5.23 -9.17 -3.22
CA SER A 44 3.82 -8.98 -3.57
C SER A 44 2.90 -9.91 -2.75
N ASP A 45 1.72 -9.42 -2.40
CA ASP A 45 0.68 -10.24 -1.76
C ASP A 45 0.05 -11.21 -2.79
N ALA A 46 -0.54 -12.30 -2.30
CA ALA A 46 -1.26 -13.23 -3.17
C ALA A 46 -2.45 -12.54 -3.86
N VAL A 47 -2.60 -12.75 -5.16
CA VAL A 47 -3.61 -12.08 -6.00
C VAL A 47 -5.04 -12.33 -5.49
N GLU A 48 -5.32 -13.53 -4.99
CA GLU A 48 -6.62 -13.88 -4.42
C GLU A 48 -6.93 -13.06 -3.15
N GLN A 49 -5.91 -12.84 -2.30
CA GLN A 49 -6.05 -12.05 -1.08
C GLN A 49 -6.24 -10.56 -1.41
N LEU A 50 -5.50 -10.05 -2.41
CA LEU A 50 -5.68 -8.70 -2.93
C LEU A 50 -7.10 -8.49 -3.47
N MET A 51 -7.59 -9.44 -4.27
CA MET A 51 -8.93 -9.39 -4.85
C MET A 51 -10.01 -9.41 -3.76
N GLU A 52 -9.85 -10.26 -2.74
CA GLU A 52 -10.77 -10.30 -1.61
C GLU A 52 -10.78 -8.98 -0.83
N ALA A 53 -9.60 -8.41 -0.53
CA ALA A 53 -9.47 -7.16 0.19
C ALA A 53 -10.11 -5.98 -0.57
N ILE A 54 -9.85 -5.87 -1.88
CA ILE A 54 -10.45 -4.86 -2.75
C ILE A 54 -11.96 -5.03 -2.81
N SER A 55 -12.45 -6.25 -3.04
CA SER A 55 -13.88 -6.55 -3.13
C SER A 55 -14.62 -6.21 -1.83
N ARG A 56 -14.03 -6.56 -0.68
CA ARG A 56 -14.58 -6.26 0.65
C ARG A 56 -14.67 -4.76 0.89
N LEU A 57 -13.64 -4.00 0.51
CA LEU A 57 -13.65 -2.54 0.64
C LEU A 57 -14.71 -1.91 -0.26
N LEU A 58 -14.79 -2.31 -1.53
CA LEU A 58 -15.82 -1.81 -2.44
C LEU A 58 -17.24 -2.14 -1.98
N LEU A 59 -17.44 -3.32 -1.36
CA LEU A 59 -18.72 -3.68 -0.76
C LEU A 59 -19.06 -2.77 0.44
N ALA A 60 -18.09 -2.50 1.31
CA ALA A 60 -18.26 -1.63 2.46
C ALA A 60 -18.58 -0.18 2.06
N GLU A 61 -17.95 0.32 1.00
CA GLU A 61 -18.19 1.65 0.43
C GLU A 61 -19.44 1.72 -0.47
N GLY A 62 -20.13 0.59 -0.71
CA GLY A 62 -21.34 0.55 -1.54
C GLY A 62 -21.10 0.66 -3.06
N HIS A 63 -19.86 0.45 -3.51
CA HIS A 63 -19.45 0.59 -4.92
C HIS A 63 -19.12 -0.75 -5.60
N GLN A 64 -19.44 -1.87 -4.97
CA GLN A 64 -19.26 -3.20 -5.55
C GLN A 64 -20.17 -3.39 -6.77
N GLY A 65 -19.58 -3.77 -7.91
CA GLY A 65 -20.31 -4.01 -9.16
C GLY A 65 -20.74 -2.75 -9.93
N THR A 66 -20.22 -1.58 -9.58
CA THR A 66 -20.43 -0.36 -10.37
C THR A 66 -19.65 -0.41 -11.69
N GLN A 67 -20.04 0.42 -12.67
CA GLN A 67 -19.28 0.60 -13.92
C GLN A 67 -18.10 1.58 -13.76
N LEU A 68 -17.99 2.23 -12.60
CA LEU A 68 -16.99 3.25 -12.32
C LEU A 68 -15.63 2.63 -11.95
N ILE A 69 -15.63 1.38 -11.49
CA ILE A 69 -14.42 0.64 -11.19
C ILE A 69 -14.52 -0.80 -11.70
N THR A 70 -13.44 -1.25 -12.33
CA THR A 70 -13.29 -2.63 -12.77
C THR A 70 -12.00 -3.21 -12.18
N THR A 71 -12.10 -4.46 -11.70
CA THR A 71 -10.99 -5.19 -11.09
C THR A 71 -10.67 -6.43 -11.93
N GLU A 72 -9.41 -6.64 -12.30
CA GLU A 72 -8.95 -7.79 -13.07
C GLU A 72 -7.73 -8.42 -12.39
N ALA A 73 -7.75 -9.74 -12.17
CA ALA A 73 -6.59 -10.46 -11.66
C ALA A 73 -5.50 -10.56 -12.74
N LYS A 74 -4.27 -10.16 -12.41
CA LYS A 74 -3.07 -10.32 -13.24
C LYS A 74 -2.05 -11.22 -12.52
N GLU A 75 -0.97 -11.58 -13.21
CA GLU A 75 0.07 -12.48 -12.69
C GLU A 75 0.73 -11.95 -11.40
N ASN A 76 0.94 -10.63 -11.30
CA ASN A 76 1.65 -9.96 -10.22
C ASN A 76 0.74 -9.21 -9.23
N GLY A 77 -0.58 -9.14 -9.46
CA GLY A 77 -1.46 -8.32 -8.64
C GLY A 77 -2.86 -8.16 -9.21
N VAL A 78 -3.59 -7.17 -8.72
CA VAL A 78 -4.94 -6.83 -9.19
C VAL A 78 -4.91 -5.51 -9.94
N HIS A 79 -5.24 -5.57 -11.22
CA HIS A 79 -5.39 -4.39 -12.06
C HIS A 79 -6.72 -3.71 -11.80
N LEU A 80 -6.66 -2.41 -11.56
CA LEU A 80 -7.79 -1.53 -11.38
C LEU A 80 -7.87 -0.55 -12.52
N SER A 81 -9.08 -0.35 -13.03
CA SER A 81 -9.43 0.69 -13.99
C SER A 81 -10.60 1.49 -13.43
N PHE A 82 -10.47 2.82 -13.44
CA PHE A 82 -11.41 3.74 -12.81
C PHE A 82 -11.95 4.75 -13.83
N GLN A 83 -13.20 5.14 -13.67
CA GLN A 83 -13.86 6.19 -14.45
C GLN A 83 -14.24 7.35 -13.53
N SER A 84 -14.19 8.56 -14.07
CA SER A 84 -14.61 9.80 -13.42
C SER A 84 -16.04 9.77 -12.90
N GLY A 85 -16.99 9.25 -13.69
CA GLY A 85 -18.41 9.28 -13.35
C GLY A 85 -19.08 10.65 -13.55
N GLY A 86 -18.36 11.64 -14.09
CA GLY A 86 -18.90 12.96 -14.44
C GLY A 86 -17.85 14.06 -14.28
N ASP A 87 -17.24 14.13 -13.09
CA ASP A 87 -16.22 15.11 -12.74
C ASP A 87 -14.80 14.55 -12.82
N LYS A 88 -13.79 15.43 -12.91
CA LYS A 88 -12.40 14.99 -12.99
C LYS A 88 -12.03 14.16 -11.77
N LEU A 89 -11.45 12.99 -11.99
CA LEU A 89 -10.94 12.11 -10.95
C LEU A 89 -10.08 12.92 -9.98
N PRO A 90 -10.24 12.76 -8.66
CA PRO A 90 -9.52 13.53 -7.66
C PRO A 90 -8.11 12.97 -7.50
N LEU A 91 -7.36 12.76 -8.58
CA LEU A 91 -6.03 12.15 -8.55
C LEU A 91 -4.99 13.07 -9.18
N VAL A 92 -3.76 12.94 -8.72
CA VAL A 92 -2.56 13.42 -9.40
C VAL A 92 -1.67 12.23 -9.78
N PRO A 93 -0.75 12.35 -10.76
CA PRO A 93 0.05 11.22 -11.21
C PRO A 93 0.83 10.51 -10.09
N SER A 94 1.30 11.24 -9.07
CA SER A 94 2.02 10.67 -7.94
C SER A 94 1.15 9.76 -7.06
N ASP A 95 -0.17 9.92 -7.08
CA ASP A 95 -1.08 9.05 -6.31
C ASP A 95 -1.03 7.60 -6.82
N LEU A 96 -0.72 7.41 -8.12
CA LEU A 96 -0.65 6.09 -8.76
C LEU A 96 0.77 5.49 -8.77
N GLY A 97 1.75 6.21 -8.22
CA GLY A 97 3.15 5.77 -8.07
C GLY A 97 3.53 5.45 -6.62
N ALA A 98 2.55 5.19 -5.76
CA ALA A 98 2.79 4.88 -4.35
C ALA A 98 3.35 3.45 -4.15
N PRO A 99 4.01 3.15 -3.02
CA PRO A 99 4.46 1.80 -2.72
C PRO A 99 3.32 0.77 -2.75
N GLY A 100 3.57 -0.37 -3.38
CA GLY A 100 2.56 -1.42 -3.61
C GLY A 100 1.75 -1.23 -4.90
N PHE A 101 2.03 -0.18 -5.69
CA PHE A 101 1.44 0.06 -7.00
C PHE A 101 2.45 -0.12 -8.13
N GLU A 102 1.97 -0.68 -9.24
CA GLU A 102 2.69 -0.80 -10.50
C GLU A 102 1.81 -0.30 -11.66
N ASP A 103 2.44 0.10 -12.77
CA ASP A 103 1.78 0.52 -14.02
C ASP A 103 0.68 1.59 -13.83
N GLY A 104 0.89 2.51 -12.89
CA GLY A 104 -0.01 3.63 -12.62
C GLY A 104 -0.07 4.63 -13.78
N ASN A 105 -1.27 4.91 -14.28
CA ASN A 105 -1.51 5.89 -15.34
C ASN A 105 -2.78 6.71 -15.08
N LEU A 106 -2.69 8.03 -15.29
CA LEU A 106 -3.80 8.97 -15.18
C LEU A 106 -3.95 9.68 -16.52
N SER A 107 -5.16 9.64 -17.10
CA SER A 107 -5.44 10.33 -18.35
C SER A 107 -5.24 11.85 -18.21
N SER A 108 -4.81 12.51 -19.29
CA SER A 108 -4.49 13.95 -19.28
C SER A 108 -5.66 14.86 -18.87
N ASP A 109 -6.88 14.43 -19.19
CA ASP A 109 -8.13 15.09 -18.83
C ASP A 109 -8.68 14.66 -17.45
N ARG A 110 -8.03 13.68 -16.81
CA ARG A 110 -8.42 13.05 -15.54
C ARG A 110 -9.80 12.40 -15.58
N SER A 111 -10.26 11.98 -16.76
CA SER A 111 -11.52 11.23 -16.90
C SER A 111 -11.35 9.75 -16.55
N HIS A 112 -10.13 9.22 -16.61
CA HIS A 112 -9.82 7.81 -16.45
C HIS A 112 -8.45 7.59 -15.79
N ALA A 113 -8.30 6.51 -15.03
CA ALA A 113 -7.04 6.09 -14.45
C ALA A 113 -6.93 4.57 -14.37
N THR A 114 -5.70 4.05 -14.38
CA THR A 114 -5.39 2.64 -14.17
C THR A 114 -4.24 2.46 -13.20
N VAL A 115 -4.23 1.37 -12.45
CA VAL A 115 -3.09 0.96 -11.61
C VAL A 115 -3.17 -0.53 -11.32
N THR A 116 -2.02 -1.19 -11.15
CA THR A 116 -1.96 -2.56 -10.65
C THR A 116 -1.55 -2.53 -9.18
N ILE A 117 -2.41 -3.02 -8.29
CA ILE A 117 -2.07 -3.21 -6.87
C ILE A 117 -1.34 -4.55 -6.76
N VAL A 118 -0.08 -4.52 -6.37
CA VAL A 118 0.75 -5.72 -6.13
C VAL A 118 0.95 -6.00 -4.63
N GLN A 119 0.65 -5.03 -3.79
CA GLN A 119 0.70 -5.16 -2.34
C GLN A 119 -0.43 -4.34 -1.69
N TRP A 120 -1.14 -4.95 -0.76
CA TRP A 120 -2.16 -4.30 0.03
C TRP A 120 -1.54 -3.42 1.11
N GLY A 121 -2.11 -2.25 1.32
CA GLY A 121 -1.62 -1.34 2.34
C GLY A 121 -2.40 -0.04 2.39
N ILE A 122 -1.90 0.90 3.19
CA ILE A 122 -2.50 2.22 3.36
C ILE A 122 -2.70 2.96 2.02
N PRO A 123 -1.74 2.93 1.05
CA PRO A 123 -1.96 3.56 -0.25
C PRO A 123 -3.15 2.96 -1.02
N ALA A 124 -3.23 1.63 -1.14
CA ALA A 124 -4.31 0.92 -1.81
C ALA A 124 -5.68 1.28 -1.25
N ARG A 125 -5.81 1.19 0.09
CA ARG A 125 -7.05 1.51 0.79
C ARG A 125 -7.48 2.97 0.56
N ARG A 126 -6.57 3.92 0.78
CA ARG A 126 -6.87 5.36 0.61
C ARG A 126 -7.24 5.73 -0.81
N LEU A 127 -6.60 5.12 -1.81
CA LEU A 127 -6.92 5.34 -3.21
C LEU A 127 -8.38 4.96 -3.49
N ILE A 128 -8.79 3.77 -3.06
CA ILE A 128 -10.15 3.27 -3.29
C ILE A 128 -11.17 4.10 -2.50
N GLU A 129 -10.93 4.37 -1.21
CA GLU A 129 -11.82 5.21 -0.39
C GLU A 129 -12.03 6.59 -1.01
N ARG A 130 -10.95 7.26 -1.44
CA ARG A 130 -11.03 8.59 -2.08
C ARG A 130 -11.85 8.58 -3.37
N LEU A 131 -11.78 7.50 -4.15
CA LEU A 131 -12.57 7.35 -5.36
C LEU A 131 -14.05 7.10 -5.02
N CYS A 132 -14.33 6.22 -4.05
CA CYS A 132 -15.67 5.98 -3.56
C CYS A 132 -16.33 7.24 -2.99
N GLU A 133 -15.61 8.03 -2.19
CA GLU A 133 -16.06 9.33 -1.70
C GLU A 133 -16.41 10.28 -2.85
N HIS A 134 -15.58 10.34 -3.89
CA HIS A 134 -15.80 11.20 -5.04
C HIS A 134 -17.05 10.84 -5.84
N TRP A 135 -17.35 9.55 -5.98
CA TRP A 135 -18.56 9.09 -6.68
C TRP A 135 -19.85 9.22 -5.86
N SER A 136 -19.73 9.36 -4.54
CA SER A 136 -20.86 9.47 -3.62
C SER A 136 -21.28 10.93 -3.33
N GLY A 137 -20.45 11.91 -3.70
CA GLY A 137 -20.70 13.35 -3.52
C GLY A 137 -21.44 13.97 -4.69
#